data_AF-A0A8I0Q051-F1
#
_entry.id   AF-A0A8I0Q051-F1
#
_cell.length_a   1.000
_cell.length_b   1.000
_cell.length_c   1.000
_cell.angle_alpha   90.00
_cell.angle_beta   90.00
_cell.angle_gamma   90.00
#
_symmetry.space_group_name_H-M   'P 1'
#
loop_
_entity.id
_entity.type
_entity.pdbx_description
1 polymer ?
#
loop_
_entity_poly.entity_id
_entity_poly.type
_entity_poly.pdbx_seq_one_letter_code
_entity_poly.pdbx_strand_id
1 'polypeptide(L)'
;MHYYSPSKNAFYPDALKQDYIDAGTFPDDVTEVDDDVWLEYAGNLPPDGKVRTAGEDGRPTWISAPALTQAQRMTQVNEEKQRLLNQVKHITQLWQTQLSLGMLSDDNKSRLIAWMTYAQQVESVAPEDPDWPEKPV
;
A
#
# COMPACT_ATOMS: atom_id res chain seq x y z
N MET A 1 -11.48 12.57 -25.81
CA MET A 1 -10.55 11.62 -26.45
C MET A 1 -9.21 11.66 -25.74
N HIS A 2 -8.57 10.50 -25.62
CA HIS A 2 -7.24 10.36 -25.05
C HIS A 2 -6.34 9.60 -26.02
N TYR A 3 -5.03 9.69 -25.79
CA TYR A 3 -4.04 8.86 -26.46
C TYR A 3 -3.36 7.97 -25.44
N TYR A 4 -3.18 6.70 -25.76
CA TYR A 4 -2.46 5.75 -24.92
C TYR A 4 -1.12 5.39 -25.56
N SER A 5 -0.03 5.47 -24.79
CA SER A 5 1.30 5.00 -25.20
C SER A 5 1.61 3.65 -24.55
N PRO A 6 1.77 2.58 -25.34
CA PRO A 6 2.19 1.27 -24.86
C PRO A 6 3.54 1.29 -24.14
N SER A 7 4.55 1.95 -24.70
CA SER A 7 5.91 1.98 -24.15
C SER A 7 6.01 2.73 -22.82
N LYS A 8 5.16 3.74 -22.62
CA LYS A 8 5.07 4.49 -21.36
C LYS A 8 4.04 3.92 -20.40
N ASN A 9 3.18 3.00 -20.87
CA ASN A 9 1.98 2.55 -20.17
C ASN A 9 1.23 3.74 -19.55
N ALA A 10 0.97 4.77 -20.36
CA ALA A 10 0.47 6.07 -19.92
C ALA A 10 -0.56 6.64 -20.89
N PHE A 11 -1.47 7.46 -20.36
CA PHE A 11 -2.47 8.18 -21.15
C PHE A 11 -2.13 9.67 -21.22
N TYR A 12 -2.46 10.27 -22.36
CA TYR A 12 -2.23 11.66 -22.71
C TYR A 12 -3.56 12.26 -23.18
N PRO A 13 -4.15 13.23 -22.47
CA PRO A 13 -5.38 13.87 -22.90
C PRO A 13 -5.14 14.71 -24.16
N ASP A 14 -6.06 14.65 -25.13
CA ASP A 14 -5.96 15.41 -26.38
C ASP A 14 -5.86 16.93 -26.14
N ALA A 15 -6.56 17.42 -25.11
CA ALA A 15 -6.53 18.82 -24.69
C ALA A 15 -5.13 19.35 -24.34
N LEU A 16 -4.18 18.48 -23.92
CA LEU A 16 -2.80 18.86 -23.58
C LEU A 16 -1.77 18.38 -24.61
N LYS A 17 -2.23 17.87 -25.76
CA LYS A 17 -1.36 17.29 -26.78
C LYS A 17 -0.25 18.25 -27.23
N GLN A 18 -0.61 19.50 -27.52
CA GLN A 18 0.37 20.49 -27.99
C GLN A 18 1.43 20.79 -26.91
N ASP A 19 1.03 20.90 -25.65
CA ASP A 19 1.95 21.14 -24.54
C ASP A 19 2.99 20.02 -24.42
N TYR A 20 2.57 18.75 -24.58
CA TYR A 20 3.49 17.62 -24.57
C TYR A 20 4.44 17.61 -25.78
N ILE A 21 3.96 18.03 -26.96
CA ILE A 21 4.78 18.16 -28.17
C ILE A 21 5.83 19.26 -27.98
N ASP A 22 5.41 20.43 -27.49
CA ASP A 22 6.30 21.57 -27.24
C ASP A 22 7.36 21.23 -26.18
N ALA A 23 6.99 20.41 -25.19
CA ALA A 23 7.91 19.88 -24.18
C ALA A 23 8.78 18.70 -24.67
N GLY A 24 8.54 18.16 -25.86
CA GLY A 24 9.25 16.98 -26.39
C GLY A 24 8.98 15.69 -25.62
N THR A 25 7.82 15.58 -24.98
CA THR A 25 7.41 14.45 -24.12
C THR A 25 6.23 13.65 -24.66
N PHE A 26 5.64 14.07 -25.78
CA PHE A 26 4.59 13.33 -26.47
C PHE A 26 5.20 12.10 -27.18
N PRO A 27 4.82 10.86 -26.82
CA PRO A 27 5.42 9.67 -27.43
C PRO A 27 4.97 9.43 -28.88
N ASP A 28 5.83 8.83 -29.69
CA ASP A 28 5.52 8.49 -31.09
C ASP A 28 4.62 7.25 -31.24
N ASP A 29 4.57 6.40 -30.22
CA ASP A 29 3.84 5.11 -30.22
C ASP A 29 2.40 5.23 -29.69
N VAL A 30 1.89 6.46 -29.60
CA VAL A 30 0.55 6.70 -29.09
C VAL A 30 -0.53 6.19 -30.05
N THR A 31 -1.58 5.61 -29.48
CA THR A 31 -2.81 5.24 -30.19
C THR A 31 -3.99 5.99 -29.58
N GLU A 32 -4.86 6.54 -30.44
CA GLU A 32 -6.08 7.19 -29.99
C GLU A 32 -7.04 6.17 -29.37
N VAL A 33 -7.62 6.54 -28.23
CA VAL A 33 -8.55 5.73 -27.46
C VAL A 33 -9.71 6.59 -26.97
N ASP A 34 -10.89 5.98 -26.89
CA ASP A 34 -12.08 6.64 -26.37
C ASP A 34 -11.93 6.96 -24.87
N ASP A 35 -12.69 7.95 -24.41
CA ASP A 35 -12.69 8.37 -23.01
C ASP A 35 -13.15 7.26 -22.06
N ASP A 36 -13.97 6.31 -22.53
CA ASP A 36 -14.38 5.14 -21.75
C ASP A 36 -13.21 4.21 -21.45
N VAL A 37 -12.28 4.03 -22.41
CA VAL A 37 -11.06 3.24 -22.22
C VAL A 37 -10.16 3.95 -21.21
N TRP A 38 -10.02 5.27 -21.32
CA TRP A 38 -9.29 6.04 -20.31
C TRP A 38 -9.94 5.92 -18.93
N LEU A 39 -11.27 6.02 -18.85
CA LEU A 39 -12.01 5.95 -17.60
C LEU A 39 -11.84 4.57 -16.95
N GLU A 40 -11.94 3.48 -17.70
CA GLU A 40 -11.74 2.12 -17.20
C GLU A 40 -10.32 1.92 -16.68
N TYR A 41 -9.30 2.35 -17.43
CA TYR A 41 -7.91 1.97 -17.19
C TYR A 41 -7.07 3.02 -16.45
N ALA A 42 -7.56 4.24 -16.26
CA ALA A 42 -6.84 5.33 -15.61
C ALA A 42 -7.71 6.22 -14.70
N GLY A 43 -8.95 6.51 -15.12
CA GLY A 43 -9.85 7.37 -14.35
C GLY A 43 -10.46 6.67 -13.13
N ASN A 44 -10.74 5.36 -13.24
CA ASN A 44 -11.27 4.53 -12.17
C ASN A 44 -10.17 3.81 -11.38
N LEU A 45 -10.54 3.33 -10.18
CA LEU A 45 -9.68 2.46 -9.40
C LEU A 45 -9.42 1.14 -10.15
N PRO A 46 -8.16 0.67 -10.22
CA PRO A 46 -7.85 -0.65 -10.74
C PRO A 46 -8.67 -1.75 -10.04
N PRO A 47 -9.07 -2.82 -10.76
CA PRO A 47 -9.62 -4.00 -10.12
C PRO A 47 -8.66 -4.60 -9.10
N ASP A 48 -9.19 -5.18 -8.02
CA ASP A 48 -8.38 -5.77 -6.96
C ASP A 48 -7.34 -6.75 -7.50
N GLY A 49 -6.09 -6.55 -7.08
CA GLY A 49 -4.97 -7.39 -7.47
C GLY A 49 -4.56 -7.30 -8.94
N LYS A 50 -5.03 -6.29 -9.68
CA LYS A 50 -4.62 -6.07 -11.08
C LYS A 50 -3.81 -4.79 -11.27
N VAL A 51 -2.96 -4.81 -12.29
CA VAL A 51 -2.20 -3.64 -12.76
C VAL A 51 -2.41 -3.47 -14.25
N ARG A 52 -2.45 -2.21 -14.70
CA ARG A 52 -2.54 -1.88 -16.13
C ARG A 52 -1.20 -2.18 -16.78
N THR A 53 -1.24 -2.80 -17.94
CA THR A 53 -0.09 -2.96 -18.84
C THR A 53 -0.52 -2.68 -20.28
N ALA A 54 0.45 -2.57 -21.18
CA ALA A 54 0.18 -2.64 -22.61
C ALA A 54 -0.05 -4.10 -23.02
N GLY A 55 -1.18 -4.37 -23.69
CA GLY A 55 -1.47 -5.62 -24.36
C GLY A 55 -0.67 -5.77 -25.65
N GLU A 56 -0.67 -6.97 -26.23
CA GLU A 56 0.01 -7.27 -27.50
C GLU A 56 -0.55 -6.45 -28.68
N ASP A 57 -1.79 -5.98 -28.57
CA ASP A 57 -2.47 -5.12 -29.53
C ASP A 57 -2.16 -3.62 -29.36
N GLY A 58 -1.28 -3.26 -28.41
CA GLY A 58 -0.96 -1.87 -28.10
C GLY A 58 -2.06 -1.13 -27.33
N ARG A 59 -3.06 -1.82 -26.79
CA ARG A 59 -4.11 -1.22 -25.96
C ARG A 59 -3.86 -1.48 -24.47
N PRO A 60 -4.41 -0.67 -23.56
CA PRO A 60 -4.32 -0.95 -22.13
C PRO A 60 -5.09 -2.22 -21.81
N THR A 61 -4.51 -3.06 -20.95
CA THR A 61 -5.15 -4.28 -20.45
C THR A 61 -4.81 -4.50 -18.98
N TRP A 62 -5.68 -5.21 -18.27
CA TRP A 62 -5.47 -5.56 -16.87
C TRP A 62 -4.83 -6.94 -16.74
N ILE A 63 -3.61 -6.98 -16.21
CA ILE A 63 -2.97 -8.24 -15.80
C ILE A 63 -3.03 -8.42 -14.29
N SER A 64 -2.87 -9.65 -13.82
CA SER A 64 -2.62 -9.89 -12.40
C SER A 64 -1.37 -9.14 -11.99
N ALA A 65 -1.43 -8.43 -10.86
CA ALA A 65 -0.28 -7.82 -10.26
C ALA A 65 0.81 -8.89 -10.08
N PRO A 66 2.06 -8.62 -10.47
CA PRO A 66 3.14 -9.56 -10.24
C PRO A 66 3.20 -9.86 -8.74
N ALA A 67 3.35 -11.14 -8.40
CA ALA A 67 3.55 -11.52 -7.00
C ALA A 67 4.73 -10.72 -6.44
N LEU A 68 4.55 -10.17 -5.25
CA LEU A 68 5.62 -9.44 -4.57
C LEU A 68 6.87 -10.31 -4.50
N THR A 69 8.03 -9.71 -4.66
CA THR A 69 9.30 -10.42 -4.40
C THR A 69 9.40 -10.78 -2.91
N GLN A 70 10.24 -11.76 -2.56
CA GLN A 70 10.48 -12.11 -1.16
C GLN A 70 10.94 -10.90 -0.34
N ALA A 71 11.78 -10.04 -0.91
CA ALA A 71 12.24 -8.81 -0.27
C ALA A 71 11.07 -7.84 0.00
N GLN A 72 10.17 -7.65 -0.97
CA GLN A 72 8.99 -6.79 -0.79
C GLN A 72 8.03 -7.35 0.27
N ARG A 73 7.81 -8.67 0.30
CA ARG A 73 7.01 -9.31 1.36
C ARG A 73 7.63 -9.07 2.74
N MET A 74 8.95 -9.29 2.85
CA MET A 74 9.71 -9.04 4.09
C MET A 74 9.57 -7.58 4.55
N THR A 75 9.67 -6.62 3.63
CA THR A 75 9.46 -5.21 3.93
C THR A 75 8.06 -4.95 4.46
N GLN A 76 7.01 -5.45 3.80
CA GLN A 76 5.62 -5.27 4.24
C GLN A 76 5.36 -5.86 5.64
N VAL A 77 5.87 -7.06 5.93
CA VAL A 77 5.72 -7.66 7.26
C VAL A 77 6.45 -6.84 8.32
N ASN A 78 7.65 -6.35 8.02
CA ASN A 78 8.39 -5.52 8.97
C ASN A 78 7.70 -4.17 9.21
N GLU A 79 7.14 -3.55 8.17
CA GLU A 79 6.37 -2.31 8.31
C GLU A 79 5.14 -2.52 9.19
N GLU A 80 4.40 -3.60 8.98
CA GLU A 80 3.24 -3.94 9.82
C GLU A 80 3.65 -4.25 11.27
N LYS A 81 4.75 -4.98 11.48
CA LYS A 81 5.33 -5.20 12.80
C LYS A 81 5.62 -3.88 13.51
N GLN A 82 6.29 -2.95 12.83
CA GLN A 82 6.58 -1.62 13.41
C GLN A 82 5.30 -0.82 13.67
N ARG A 83 4.30 -0.90 12.80
CA ARG A 83 3.00 -0.24 12.99
C ARG A 83 2.31 -0.72 14.27
N LEU A 84 2.24 -2.03 14.49
CA LEU A 84 1.61 -2.63 15.67
C LEU A 84 2.38 -2.32 16.95
N LEU A 85 3.71 -2.37 16.92
CA LEU A 85 4.55 -2.01 18.09
C LEU A 85 4.42 -0.52 18.45
N ASN A 86 4.35 0.36 17.45
CA ASN A 86 4.08 1.78 17.68
C ASN A 86 2.69 2.00 18.27
N GLN A 87 1.68 1.24 17.84
CA GLN A 87 0.34 1.28 18.42
C GLN A 87 0.38 0.86 19.91
N VAL A 88 1.06 -0.23 20.25
CA VAL A 88 1.24 -0.66 21.65
C VAL A 88 1.86 0.48 22.46
N LYS A 89 2.99 1.01 21.99
CA LYS A 89 3.71 2.11 22.65
C LYS A 89 2.79 3.29 22.92
N HIS A 90 2.00 3.69 21.94
CA HIS A 90 1.05 4.79 22.06
C HIS A 90 -0.04 4.53 23.12
N ILE A 91 -0.59 3.31 23.16
CA ILE A 91 -1.62 2.92 24.13
C ILE A 91 -1.06 2.87 25.55
N THR A 92 0.14 2.30 25.71
CA THR A 92 0.70 2.00 27.04
C THR A 92 1.52 3.13 27.65
N GLN A 93 1.84 4.19 26.91
CA GLN A 93 2.76 5.25 27.36
C GLN A 93 2.35 5.87 28.71
N LEU A 94 1.06 6.18 28.90
CA LEU A 94 0.58 6.82 30.13
C LEU A 94 0.65 5.84 31.31
N TRP A 95 0.32 4.57 31.08
CA TRP A 95 0.40 3.54 32.10
C TRP A 95 1.85 3.28 32.53
N GLN A 96 2.80 3.35 31.61
CA GLN A 96 4.23 3.27 31.95
C GLN A 96 4.65 4.42 32.87
N THR A 97 4.23 5.66 32.57
CA THR A 97 4.49 6.81 33.46
C THR A 97 3.81 6.63 34.83
N GLN A 98 2.55 6.21 34.86
CA GLN A 98 1.82 5.95 36.11
C GLN A 98 2.48 4.83 36.93
N LEU A 99 2.99 3.77 36.29
CA LEU A 99 3.72 2.69 36.94
C LEU A 99 5.00 3.21 37.59
N SER A 100 5.78 4.04 36.89
CA SER A 100 7.00 4.65 37.43
C SER A 100 6.72 5.58 38.63
N LEU A 101 5.54 6.21 38.66
CA LEU A 101 5.10 7.06 39.78
C LEU A 101 4.40 6.28 40.91
N GLY A 102 4.20 4.97 40.75
CA GLY A 102 3.45 4.15 41.72
C GLY A 102 1.94 4.46 41.79
N MET A 103 1.38 5.03 40.71
CA MET A 103 -0.02 5.49 40.63
C MET A 103 -0.90 4.57 39.77
N LEU A 104 -0.33 3.53 39.16
CA LEU A 104 -1.06 2.63 38.28
C LEU A 104 -2.01 1.74 39.10
N SER A 105 -3.29 1.69 38.73
CA SER A 105 -4.26 0.77 39.32
C SER A 105 -3.97 -0.68 38.92
N ASP A 106 -4.44 -1.64 39.73
CA ASP A 106 -4.29 -3.07 39.43
C ASP A 106 -4.95 -3.44 38.09
N ASP A 107 -6.12 -2.87 37.77
CA ASP A 107 -6.80 -3.09 36.49
C ASP A 107 -5.93 -2.62 35.30
N ASN A 108 -5.37 -1.41 35.37
CA ASN A 108 -4.51 -0.90 34.29
C ASN A 108 -3.18 -1.65 34.24
N LYS A 109 -2.69 -2.19 35.35
CA LYS A 109 -1.52 -3.07 35.39
C LYS A 109 -1.78 -4.38 34.66
N SER A 110 -2.93 -5.00 34.85
CA SER A 110 -3.32 -6.21 34.10
C SER A 110 -3.42 -5.93 32.60
N ARG A 111 -4.00 -4.79 32.20
CA ARG A 111 -4.06 -4.37 30.79
C ARG A 111 -2.67 -4.08 30.22
N LEU A 112 -1.80 -3.40 30.97
CA LEU A 112 -0.41 -3.16 30.56
C LEU A 112 0.33 -4.47 30.29
N ILE A 113 0.17 -5.48 31.16
CA ILE A 113 0.76 -6.81 30.95
C ILE A 113 0.22 -7.44 29.65
N ALA A 114 -1.10 -7.42 29.42
CA ALA A 114 -1.69 -7.98 28.21
C ALA A 114 -1.14 -7.31 26.93
N TRP A 115 -1.02 -5.98 26.92
CA TRP A 115 -0.44 -5.24 25.79
C TRP A 115 1.06 -5.52 25.59
N MET A 116 1.84 -5.74 26.67
CA MET A 116 3.25 -6.13 26.55
C MET A 116 3.41 -7.57 26.03
N THR A 117 2.55 -8.49 26.46
CA THR A 117 2.50 -9.86 25.91
C THR A 117 2.16 -9.84 24.42
N TYR A 118 1.16 -9.03 24.02
CA TYR A 118 0.83 -8.82 22.62
C TYR A 118 2.02 -8.30 21.80
N ALA A 119 2.77 -7.32 22.31
CA ALA A 119 3.96 -6.81 21.64
C ALA A 119 5.03 -7.88 21.43
N GLN A 120 5.27 -8.74 22.43
CA GLN A 120 6.21 -9.86 22.30
C GLN A 120 5.75 -10.86 21.23
N GLN A 121 4.45 -11.16 21.17
CA GLN A 121 3.89 -12.01 20.12
C GLN A 121 4.08 -11.39 18.74
N VAL A 122 3.78 -10.10 18.59
CA VAL A 122 4.03 -9.32 17.36
C VAL A 122 5.51 -9.37 16.94
N GLU A 123 6.44 -9.22 17.88
CA GLU A 123 7.88 -9.31 17.61
C GLU A 123 8.29 -10.69 17.09
N SER A 124 7.64 -11.75 17.58
CA SER A 124 7.93 -13.14 17.19
C SER A 124 7.32 -13.58 15.85
N VAL A 125 6.45 -12.78 15.23
CA VAL A 125 5.82 -13.11 13.94
C VAL A 125 6.87 -13.32 12.85
N ALA A 126 6.78 -14.47 12.18
CA ALA A 126 7.66 -14.85 11.09
C ALA A 126 7.28 -14.13 9.78
N PRO A 127 8.26 -13.62 9.02
CA PRO A 127 7.99 -12.87 7.79
C PRO A 127 7.59 -13.72 6.58
N GLU A 128 7.80 -15.03 6.62
CA GLU A 128 7.44 -15.95 5.54
C GLU A 128 5.93 -16.22 5.48
N ASP A 129 5.28 -16.30 6.64
CA ASP A 129 3.84 -16.53 6.82
C ASP A 129 3.36 -15.82 8.10
N PRO A 130 3.05 -14.51 8.01
CA PRO A 130 2.75 -13.71 9.19
C PRO A 130 1.36 -14.01 9.74
N ASP A 131 1.31 -14.66 10.90
CA ASP A 131 0.10 -14.79 11.71
C ASP A 131 0.09 -13.72 12.81
N TRP A 132 -0.75 -12.70 12.67
CA TRP A 132 -0.79 -11.57 13.59
C TRP A 132 -1.65 -11.90 14.81
N PRO A 133 -1.13 -11.73 16.04
CA PRO A 133 -1.92 -11.97 17.25
C PRO A 133 -3.13 -11.04 17.31
N GLU A 134 -4.16 -11.46 18.04
CA GLU A 134 -5.31 -10.61 18.33
C GLU A 134 -4.96 -9.53 19.36
N LYS A 135 -5.52 -8.34 19.16
CA LYS A 135 -5.30 -7.21 20.08
C LYS A 135 -6.04 -7.44 21.40
N PRO A 136 -5.41 -7.14 22.55
CA PRO A 136 -6.08 -7.21 23.84
C PRO A 136 -7.08 -6.05 24.02
N VAL A 137 -8.01 -6.22 24.97
CA VAL A 137 -9.11 -5.29 25.29
C VAL A 137 -8.71 -4.26 26.37
#